data_AF-A0A958QGN0-F1
#
_entry.id   AF-A0A958QGN0-F1
#
_cell.length_a   1.000
_cell.length_b   1.000
_cell.length_c   1.000
_cell.angle_alpha   90.00
_cell.angle_beta   90.00
_cell.angle_gamma   90.00
#
_symmetry.space_group_name_H-M   'P 1'
#
loop_
_entity.id
_entity.type
_entity.pdbx_description
1 polymer ?
#
loop_
_entity_poly.entity_id
_entity_poly.type
_entity_poly.pdbx_seq_one_letter_code
_entity_poly.pdbx_strand_id
1 'polypeptide(L)'
;MSDLEERVAELERELAEVRLRNARVESDKAWETSLIRAATIAAITYLLASVVLWVIGAANAMLGALIPTLGYVLSVQSLPVLKRWWLGQR
;
A
#
# COMPACT_ATOMS: atom_id res chain seq x y z
N MET A 1 11.12 -40.02 -24.54
CA MET A 1 11.31 -38.63 -24.12
C MET A 1 12.78 -38.48 -23.75
N SER A 2 13.50 -37.54 -24.34
CA SER A 2 14.88 -37.27 -23.92
C SER A 2 14.87 -36.64 -22.51
N ASP A 3 15.90 -36.87 -21.70
CA ASP A 3 16.08 -36.24 -20.37
C ASP A 3 15.88 -34.70 -20.42
N LEU A 4 16.28 -34.06 -21.52
CA LEU A 4 16.09 -32.63 -21.74
C LEU A 4 14.61 -32.24 -21.88
N GLU A 5 13.79 -33.06 -22.52
CA GLU A 5 12.36 -32.80 -22.68
C GLU A 5 11.64 -32.87 -21.32
N GLU A 6 12.05 -33.80 -20.44
CA GLU A 6 11.50 -33.93 -19.10
C GLU A 6 11.86 -32.73 -18.22
N ARG A 7 13.13 -32.28 -18.27
CA ARG A 7 13.59 -31.08 -17.56
C ARG A 7 12.92 -29.79 -18.05
N VAL A 8 12.68 -29.67 -19.35
CA VAL A 8 11.96 -28.51 -19.92
C VAL A 8 10.52 -28.51 -19.43
N ALA A 9 9.84 -29.67 -19.44
CA ALA A 9 8.48 -29.78 -18.94
C ALA A 9 8.37 -29.46 -17.43
N GLU A 10 9.35 -29.84 -16.63
CA GLU A 10 9.42 -29.48 -15.20
C GLU A 10 9.56 -27.97 -15.00
N LEU A 11 10.50 -27.34 -15.71
CA LEU A 11 10.71 -25.88 -15.64
C LEU A 11 9.49 -25.09 -16.10
N GLU A 12 8.76 -25.56 -17.11
CA GLU A 12 7.51 -24.91 -17.56
C GLU A 12 6.43 -24.96 -16.46
N ARG A 13 6.35 -26.07 -15.72
CA ARG A 13 5.41 -26.20 -14.59
C ARG A 13 5.79 -25.26 -13.45
N GLU A 14 7.06 -25.24 -13.04
CA GLU A 14 7.53 -24.31 -12.00
C GLU A 14 7.31 -22.86 -12.40
N LEU A 15 7.58 -22.50 -13.66
CA LEU A 15 7.36 -21.16 -14.17
C LEU A 15 5.89 -20.76 -14.11
N ALA A 16 4.97 -21.68 -14.45
CA ALA A 16 3.53 -21.45 -14.37
C ALA A 16 3.09 -21.20 -12.92
N GLU A 17 3.57 -22.01 -11.97
CA GLU A 17 3.28 -21.85 -10.54
C GLU A 17 3.80 -20.51 -9.98
N VAL A 18 5.03 -20.14 -10.33
CA VAL A 18 5.62 -18.86 -9.92
C VAL A 18 4.82 -17.68 -10.49
N ARG A 19 4.41 -17.74 -11.76
CA ARG A 19 3.60 -16.68 -12.39
C ARG A 19 2.24 -16.53 -11.73
N LEU A 20 1.55 -17.65 -11.45
CA LEU A 20 0.26 -17.64 -10.75
C LEU A 20 0.37 -17.00 -9.36
N ARG A 21 1.40 -17.36 -8.59
CA ARG A 21 1.66 -16.77 -7.28
C ARG A 21 1.97 -15.27 -7.39
N ASN A 22 2.84 -14.88 -8.33
CA ASN A 22 3.24 -13.49 -8.50
C ASN A 22 2.05 -12.61 -8.90
N ALA A 23 1.15 -13.09 -9.77
CA ALA A 23 -0.05 -12.35 -10.16
C ALA A 23 -0.95 -12.00 -8.97
N ARG A 24 -1.09 -12.92 -8.01
CA ARG A 24 -1.82 -12.66 -6.76
C ARG A 24 -1.12 -11.59 -5.92
N VAL A 25 0.19 -11.74 -5.72
CA VAL A 25 1.00 -10.78 -4.93
C VAL A 25 0.99 -9.38 -5.55
N GLU A 26 1.04 -9.28 -6.88
CA GLU A 26 1.00 -7.99 -7.58
C GLU A 26 -0.37 -7.33 -7.46
N SER A 27 -1.46 -8.11 -7.52
CA SER A 27 -2.82 -7.61 -7.30
C SER A 27 -2.98 -7.04 -5.88
N ASP A 28 -2.49 -7.77 -4.87
CA ASP A 28 -2.51 -7.33 -3.47
C ASP A 28 -1.66 -6.06 -3.28
N LYS A 29 -0.47 -6.00 -3.87
CA LYS A 29 0.38 -4.79 -3.84
C LYS A 29 -0.28 -3.60 -4.54
N ALA A 30 -0.95 -3.82 -5.67
CA ALA A 30 -1.67 -2.78 -6.39
C ALA A 30 -2.81 -2.22 -5.53
N TRP A 31 -3.51 -3.07 -4.79
CA TRP A 31 -4.52 -2.63 -3.82
C TRP A 31 -3.90 -1.82 -2.67
N GLU A 32 -2.81 -2.30 -2.06
CA GLU A 32 -2.12 -1.62 -0.98
C GLU A 32 -1.59 -0.24 -1.37
N THR A 33 -1.14 -0.10 -2.61
CA THR A 33 -0.63 1.15 -3.18
C THR A 33 -1.71 1.98 -3.88
N SER A 34 -2.96 1.50 -3.90
CA SER A 34 -4.05 2.19 -4.59
C SER A 34 -4.41 3.51 -3.92
N LEU A 35 -4.69 4.52 -4.74
CA LEU A 35 -5.22 5.80 -4.27
C LEU A 35 -6.61 5.63 -3.61
N ILE A 36 -7.36 4.60 -3.98
CA ILE A 36 -8.67 4.28 -3.37
C ILE A 36 -8.51 3.94 -1.89
N ARG A 37 -7.54 3.09 -1.53
CA ARG A 37 -7.27 2.77 -0.13
C ARG A 37 -6.85 4.01 0.65
N ALA A 38 -5.92 4.79 0.08
CA ALA A 38 -5.43 6.01 0.72
C ALA A 38 -6.56 7.05 0.93
N ALA A 39 -7.41 7.27 -0.08
CA ALA A 39 -8.56 8.18 0.02
C ALA A 39 -9.59 7.69 1.04
N THR A 40 -9.86 6.38 1.08
CA THR A 40 -10.80 5.79 2.05
C THR A 40 -10.31 6.01 3.48
N ILE A 41 -9.04 5.71 3.76
CA ILE A 41 -8.47 5.90 5.09
C ILE A 41 -8.40 7.39 5.44
N ALA A 42 -7.99 8.27 4.51
CA ALA A 42 -7.97 9.71 4.73
C ALA A 42 -9.36 10.27 5.08
N ALA A 43 -10.41 9.82 4.39
CA ALA A 43 -11.79 10.21 4.68
C ALA A 43 -12.23 9.75 6.08
N ILE A 44 -11.97 8.49 6.43
CA ILE A 44 -12.29 7.94 7.76
C ILE A 44 -11.54 8.71 8.85
N THR A 45 -10.24 8.95 8.67
CA THR A 45 -9.40 9.71 9.61
C THR A 45 -9.95 11.13 9.80
N TYR A 46 -10.31 11.81 8.70
CA TYR A 46 -10.85 13.17 8.77
C TYR A 46 -12.18 13.21 9.53
N LEU A 47 -13.10 12.29 9.22
CA LEU A 47 -14.40 12.22 9.87
C LEU A 47 -14.25 11.94 11.37
N LEU A 48 -13.49 10.91 11.74
CA LEU A 48 -13.27 10.56 13.14
C LEU A 48 -12.58 11.68 13.91
N ALA A 49 -11.51 12.26 13.36
CA ALA A 49 -10.81 13.38 14.00
C ALA A 49 -11.72 14.60 14.15
N SER A 50 -12.54 14.90 13.13
CA SER A 50 -13.51 16.01 13.20
C SER A 50 -14.53 15.81 14.31
N VAL A 51 -15.10 14.59 14.44
CA VAL A 51 -16.05 14.26 15.50
C VAL A 51 -15.39 14.39 16.88
N VAL A 52 -14.21 13.79 17.06
CA VAL A 52 -13.51 13.82 18.35
C VAL A 52 -13.15 15.25 18.75
N LEU A 53 -12.56 16.02 17.84
CA LEU A 53 -12.17 17.41 18.10
C LEU A 53 -13.39 18.30 18.40
N TRP A 54 -14.52 18.06 17.73
CA TRP A 54 -15.77 18.76 18.02
C TRP A 54 -16.31 18.42 19.40
N VAL A 55 -16.32 17.13 19.78
CA VAL A 55 -16.81 16.66 21.09
C VAL A 55 -16.00 17.25 22.26
N ILE A 56 -14.69 17.40 22.10
CA ILE A 56 -13.83 17.98 23.16
C ILE A 56 -13.85 19.52 23.18
N GLY A 57 -14.64 20.16 22.32
CA GLY A 57 -14.73 21.62 22.24
C GLY A 57 -13.46 22.28 21.67
N ALA A 58 -12.68 21.58 20.86
CA ALA A 58 -11.49 22.15 20.24
C ALA A 58 -11.88 23.26 19.26
N ALA A 59 -11.23 24.43 19.41
CA ALA A 59 -11.38 25.51 18.46
C ALA A 59 -10.95 25.04 17.05
N ASN A 60 -11.72 25.42 16.03
CA ASN A 60 -11.47 25.04 14.64
C ASN A 60 -11.35 23.52 14.42
N ALA A 61 -12.20 22.71 15.06
CA ALA A 61 -12.17 21.24 15.00
C ALA A 61 -12.00 20.65 13.57
N MET A 62 -12.68 21.21 12.57
CA MET A 62 -12.54 20.77 11.17
C MET A 62 -11.14 21.04 10.61
N LEU A 63 -10.56 22.21 10.92
CA LEU A 63 -9.18 22.54 10.54
C LEU A 63 -8.19 21.65 11.28
N GLY A 64 -8.42 21.41 12.57
CA GLY A 64 -7.59 20.52 13.39
C GLY A 64 -7.60 19.07 12.89
N ALA A 65 -8.73 18.61 12.35
CA ALA A 65 -8.86 17.28 11.76
C ALA A 65 -8.03 17.09 10.48
N LEU A 66 -7.62 18.18 9.80
CA LEU A 66 -6.69 18.09 8.67
C LEU A 66 -5.30 17.63 9.11
N ILE A 67 -4.88 17.90 10.35
CA ILE A 67 -3.54 17.53 10.84
C ILE A 67 -3.31 16.01 10.75
N PRO A 68 -4.13 15.14 11.37
CA PRO A 68 -3.94 13.70 11.26
C PRO A 68 -4.20 13.17 9.85
N THR A 69 -5.14 13.75 9.10
CA THR A 69 -5.43 13.32 7.72
C THR A 69 -4.25 13.60 6.78
N LEU A 70 -3.69 14.81 6.82
CA LEU A 70 -2.52 15.18 6.03
C LEU A 70 -1.29 14.41 6.49
N GLY A 71 -1.12 14.20 7.80
CA GLY A 71 -0.05 13.36 8.33
C GLY A 71 -0.10 11.94 7.76
N TYR A 72 -1.28 11.33 7.71
CA TYR A 72 -1.48 10.04 7.08
C TYR A 72 -1.13 10.07 5.57
N VAL A 73 -1.70 11.01 4.81
CA VAL A 73 -1.44 11.11 3.36
C VAL A 73 0.04 11.31 3.06
N LEU A 74 0.72 12.20 3.79
CA LEU A 74 2.15 12.44 3.64
C LEU A 74 2.98 11.20 4.00
N SER A 75 2.59 10.44 5.02
CA SER A 75 3.28 9.19 5.36
C SER A 75 3.19 8.16 4.23
N VAL A 76 2.02 7.99 3.62
CA VAL A 76 1.83 7.06 2.49
C VAL A 76 2.71 7.44 1.31
N GLN A 77 2.80 8.73 0.99
CA GLN A 77 3.55 9.23 -0.17
C GLN A 77 5.08 9.29 0.07
N SER A 78 5.51 9.52 1.30
CA SER A 78 6.94 9.69 1.65
C SER A 78 7.68 8.35 1.82
N LEU A 79 7.01 7.32 2.33
CA LEU A 79 7.64 6.02 2.60
C LEU A 79 8.28 5.35 1.36
N PRO A 80 7.69 5.37 0.15
CA PRO A 80 8.33 4.82 -1.06
C PRO A 80 9.61 5.56 -1.45
N VAL A 81 9.64 6.89 -1.28
CA VAL A 81 10.84 7.71 -1.55
C VAL A 81 11.93 7.38 -0.53
N LEU A 82 11.57 7.36 0.76
CA LEU A 82 12.51 7.02 1.83
C LEU A 82 13.09 5.61 1.69
N LYS A 83 12.25 4.63 1.32
CA LYS A 83 12.68 3.25 1.04
C LYS A 83 13.70 3.18 -0.10
N ARG A 84 13.46 3.88 -1.21
CA ARG A 84 14.38 3.93 -2.36
C ARG A 84 15.73 4.54 -1.98
N TRP A 85 15.70 5.65 -1.23
CA TRP A 85 16.91 6.30 -0.73
C TRP A 85 17.72 5.41 0.22
N TRP A 86 17.06 4.69 1.13
CA TRP A 86 17.73 3.78 2.07
C TRP A 86 18.34 2.57 1.38
N LEU A 87 17.64 1.98 0.39
CA LEU A 87 18.17 0.85 -0.38
C LEU A 87 19.38 1.24 -1.24
N GLY A 88 19.45 2.48 -1.74
CA GLY A 88 20.62 2.97 -2.49
C GLY A 88 21.85 3.29 -1.63
N GLN A 89 21.74 3.23 -0.30
CA GLN A 89 22.87 3.38 0.63
C GLN A 89 23.45 2.03 1.09
N ARG A 90 22.85 0.91 0.65
CA ARG A 90 23.37 -0.44 0.83
C ARG A 90 24.05 -0.92 -0.44
#